data_AF-A0A2T2R8Z7-F1
#
_entry.id   AF-A0A2T2R8Z7-F1
#
_cell.length_a   1.000
_cell.length_b   1.000
_cell.length_c   1.000
_cell.angle_alpha   90.00
_cell.angle_beta   90.00
_cell.angle_gamma   90.00
#
_symmetry.space_group_name_H-M   'P 1'
#
loop_
_entity.id
_entity.type
_entity.pdbx_description
1 polymer ?
#
loop_
_entity_poly.entity_id
_entity_poly.type
_entity_poly.pdbx_seq_one_letter_code
_entity_poly.pdbx_strand_id
1 'polypeptide(L)'
;MGSAGATSGAGATRPLAGARVVAIGGGHGLDCSLRALRQLGAAPTAVVTAADDGGSSGRLRRDLGIIALGDARMALCALAQRGDLAALLHHRFGRGELTGHALGNLAIVAAVERDADVVAGLDALAAVLECQGRALPATDQSVQLKARIAGRQVDMEIVGLNDIADVGTLAHLLRFDTRAGSGGGRRVGPHGACAQRQHPTRRDRRFGRRRPPARPGDPRPGAAPRWRRGPPRAGAGGCRAAGR
;
A
#
# COMPACT_ATOMS: atom_id res chain seq x y z
N MET A 1 -36.25 13.38 51.31
CA MET A 1 -36.53 12.88 49.94
C MET A 1 -36.57 14.12 49.05
N GLY A 2 -35.61 14.44 48.20
CA GLY A 2 -34.71 13.64 47.38
C GLY A 2 -34.96 14.03 45.93
N SER A 3 -34.05 14.78 45.31
CA SER A 3 -33.57 14.47 43.96
C SER A 3 -32.35 15.35 43.67
N ALA A 4 -31.21 14.68 43.56
CA ALA A 4 -29.96 15.25 43.09
C ALA A 4 -30.11 15.54 41.59
N GLY A 5 -29.91 16.79 41.20
CA GLY A 5 -29.70 17.16 39.80
C GLY A 5 -28.37 16.57 39.35
N ALA A 6 -28.42 15.55 38.49
CA ALA A 6 -27.26 14.97 37.87
C ALA A 6 -26.62 15.99 36.92
N THR A 7 -25.48 16.57 37.32
CA THR A 7 -24.55 17.22 36.40
C THR A 7 -23.80 16.14 35.64
N SER A 8 -24.36 15.72 34.49
CA SER A 8 -23.57 14.95 33.53
C SER A 8 -22.56 15.88 32.87
N GLY A 9 -21.37 15.94 33.45
CA GLY A 9 -20.19 16.51 32.81
C GLY A 9 -19.76 15.60 31.67
N ALA A 10 -20.45 15.69 30.52
CA ALA A 10 -19.87 15.28 29.26
C ALA A 10 -18.67 16.21 29.03
N GLY A 11 -17.46 15.71 29.29
CA GLY A 11 -16.23 16.47 29.13
C GLY A 11 -16.20 17.08 27.74
N ALA A 12 -16.39 18.40 27.64
CA ALA A 12 -16.35 19.10 26.39
C ALA A 12 -14.97 18.88 25.78
N THR A 13 -14.89 18.03 24.76
CA THR A 13 -13.65 17.78 24.03
C THR A 13 -13.24 19.09 23.40
N ARG A 14 -12.25 19.74 24.00
CA ARG A 14 -11.72 21.02 23.53
C ARG A 14 -11.24 20.82 22.08
N PRO A 15 -11.65 21.69 21.12
CA PRO A 15 -11.16 21.63 19.76
C PRO A 15 -9.62 21.64 19.77
N LEU A 16 -9.01 20.72 19.02
CA LEU A 16 -7.55 20.64 18.86
C LEU A 16 -7.02 21.59 17.78
N ALA A 17 -7.87 22.52 17.30
CA ALA A 17 -7.48 23.56 16.36
C ALA A 17 -6.28 24.36 16.91
N GLY A 18 -5.15 24.31 16.20
CA GLY A 18 -3.89 24.97 16.59
C GLY A 18 -2.96 24.14 17.48
N ALA A 19 -3.36 22.95 17.93
CA ALA A 19 -2.47 22.04 18.65
C ALA A 19 -1.44 21.41 17.69
N ARG A 20 -0.17 21.36 18.11
CA ARG A 20 0.89 20.63 17.38
C ARG A 20 0.85 19.17 17.80
N VAL A 21 0.39 18.31 16.90
CA VAL A 21 0.24 16.87 17.16
C VAL A 21 1.13 16.08 16.20
N VAL A 22 1.91 15.16 16.76
CA VAL A 22 2.68 14.17 16.00
C VAL A 22 2.14 12.79 16.35
N ALA A 23 1.78 12.01 15.33
CA ALA A 23 1.31 10.64 15.49
C ALA A 23 2.30 9.70 14.80
N ILE A 24 2.83 8.74 15.55
CA ILE A 24 3.87 7.82 15.06
C ILE A 24 3.29 6.40 15.03
N GLY A 25 3.45 5.69 13.92
CA GLY A 25 2.99 4.31 13.81
C GLY A 25 2.78 3.86 12.37
N GLY A 26 1.84 2.94 12.18
CA GLY A 26 1.44 2.41 10.88
C GLY A 26 0.10 1.70 10.99
N GLY A 27 -0.33 1.03 9.93
CA GLY A 27 -1.51 0.18 9.99
C GLY A 27 -2.83 0.94 10.18
N HIS A 28 -3.87 0.17 10.50
CA HIS A 28 -5.21 0.67 10.77
C HIS A 28 -5.29 1.50 12.06
N GLY A 29 -4.43 1.22 13.04
CA GLY A 29 -4.40 1.97 14.30
C GLY A 29 -4.08 3.45 14.06
N LEU A 30 -3.02 3.72 13.29
CA LEU A 30 -2.66 5.08 12.93
C LEU A 30 -3.74 5.74 12.05
N ASP A 31 -4.29 5.03 11.06
CA ASP A 31 -5.40 5.54 10.21
C ASP A 31 -6.60 6.02 11.06
N CYS A 32 -7.07 5.20 12.00
CA CYS A 32 -8.15 5.57 12.91
C CYS A 32 -7.81 6.80 13.76
N SER A 33 -6.60 6.85 14.34
CA SER A 33 -6.15 7.98 15.14
C SER A 33 -6.08 9.28 14.33
N LEU A 34 -5.55 9.25 13.11
CA LEU A 34 -5.44 10.42 12.24
C LEU A 34 -6.83 10.95 11.84
N ARG A 35 -7.78 10.06 11.52
CA ARG A 35 -9.15 10.47 11.21
C ARG A 35 -9.83 11.14 12.42
N ALA A 36 -9.67 10.58 13.61
CA ALA A 36 -10.20 11.17 14.84
C ALA A 36 -9.58 12.55 15.13
N LEU A 37 -8.25 12.67 15.01
CA LEU A 37 -7.54 13.95 15.17
C LEU A 37 -8.03 15.01 14.18
N ARG A 38 -8.24 14.64 12.92
CA ARG A 38 -8.81 15.53 11.89
C ARG A 38 -10.21 16.00 12.26
N GLN A 39 -11.08 15.07 12.72
CA GLN A 39 -12.44 15.41 13.18
C GLN A 39 -12.43 16.36 14.39
N LEU A 40 -11.41 16.27 15.24
CA LEU A 40 -11.20 17.19 16.37
C LEU A 40 -10.57 18.54 15.95
N GLY A 41 -10.35 18.76 14.65
CA GLY A 41 -9.80 20.00 14.10
C GLY A 41 -8.27 20.11 14.14
N ALA A 42 -7.56 19.02 14.48
CA ALA A 42 -6.09 19.01 14.43
C ALA A 42 -5.58 18.85 12.98
N ALA A 43 -4.36 19.31 12.73
CA ALA A 43 -3.61 19.03 11.50
C ALA A 43 -2.33 18.25 11.86
N PRO A 44 -2.43 16.94 12.12
CA PRO A 44 -1.31 16.18 12.66
C PRO A 44 -0.21 15.95 11.63
N THR A 45 1.02 15.80 12.12
CA THR A 45 2.11 15.18 11.35
C THR A 45 2.16 13.70 11.67
N ALA A 46 1.86 12.87 10.68
CA ALA A 46 1.97 11.42 10.76
C ALA A 46 3.40 10.98 10.40
N VAL A 47 4.09 10.29 11.30
CA VAL A 47 5.36 9.61 11.01
C VAL A 47 5.06 8.13 10.83
N VAL A 48 5.13 7.66 9.59
CA VAL A 48 4.72 6.31 9.20
C VAL A 48 5.88 5.34 9.13
N THR A 49 5.66 4.08 9.51
CA THR A 49 6.68 3.05 9.33
C THR A 49 6.98 2.82 7.85
N ALA A 50 8.24 2.52 7.53
CA ALA A 50 8.72 2.26 6.18
C ALA A 50 9.08 0.78 5.95
N ALA A 51 8.65 -0.10 6.87
CA ALA A 51 9.13 -1.47 6.96
C ALA A 51 8.11 -2.55 6.56
N ASP A 52 6.86 -2.17 6.26
CA ASP A 52 5.84 -3.10 5.78
C ASP A 52 6.30 -3.84 4.52
N ASP A 53 6.35 -5.17 4.58
CA ASP A 53 6.82 -6.04 3.50
C ASP A 53 5.69 -6.92 2.91
N GLY A 54 4.43 -6.63 3.26
CA GLY A 54 3.27 -7.40 2.82
C GLY A 54 2.75 -7.06 1.43
N GLY A 55 2.24 -8.09 0.74
CA GLY A 55 1.43 -7.95 -0.47
C GLY A 55 2.08 -7.14 -1.60
N SER A 56 1.34 -6.14 -2.10
CA SER A 56 1.80 -5.26 -3.20
C SER A 56 2.89 -4.29 -2.79
N SER A 57 2.88 -3.79 -1.55
CA SER A 57 3.90 -2.87 -1.03
C SER A 57 5.27 -3.56 -1.01
N GLY A 58 5.32 -4.81 -0.53
CA GLY A 58 6.53 -5.62 -0.55
C GLY A 58 7.06 -5.93 -1.96
N ARG A 59 6.19 -6.16 -2.95
CA ARG A 59 6.61 -6.36 -4.36
C ARG A 59 7.25 -5.11 -4.94
N LEU A 60 6.55 -3.97 -4.87
CA LEU A 60 7.05 -2.69 -5.39
C LEU A 60 8.39 -2.31 -4.75
N ARG A 61 8.52 -2.52 -3.43
CA ARG A 61 9.77 -2.31 -2.71
C ARG A 61 10.91 -3.19 -3.20
N ARG A 62 10.67 -4.47 -3.49
CA ARG A 62 11.70 -5.37 -4.04
C ARG A 62 12.11 -4.99 -5.46
N ASP A 63 11.15 -4.59 -6.28
CA ASP A 63 11.37 -4.33 -7.70
C ASP A 63 11.99 -2.95 -7.95
N LEU A 64 11.63 -1.94 -7.16
CA LEU A 64 12.02 -0.54 -7.36
C LEU A 64 13.03 -0.02 -6.33
N GLY A 65 13.35 -0.78 -5.28
CA GLY A 65 14.29 -0.37 -4.24
C GLY A 65 13.80 0.75 -3.32
N ILE A 66 12.52 1.09 -3.38
CA ILE A 66 11.88 2.16 -2.59
C ILE A 66 11.42 1.67 -1.21
N ILE A 67 11.04 2.60 -0.33
CA ILE A 67 10.45 2.27 0.98
C ILE A 67 9.09 1.57 0.85
N ALA A 68 8.62 0.95 1.93
CA ALA A 68 7.26 0.44 1.98
C ALA A 68 6.23 1.58 1.87
N LEU A 69 5.30 1.46 0.93
CA LEU A 69 4.33 2.54 0.62
C LEU A 69 2.97 2.38 1.32
N GLY A 70 2.71 1.21 1.91
CA GLY A 70 1.40 0.83 2.43
C GLY A 70 0.89 1.77 3.52
N ASP A 71 1.71 1.99 4.55
CA ASP A 71 1.37 2.87 5.67
C ASP A 71 1.30 4.34 5.25
N ALA A 72 2.21 4.79 4.38
CA ALA A 72 2.17 6.15 3.82
C ALA A 72 0.87 6.42 3.05
N ARG A 73 0.43 5.47 2.21
CA ARG A 73 -0.86 5.54 1.52
C ARG A 73 -2.02 5.65 2.50
N MET A 74 -2.04 4.83 3.56
CA MET A 74 -3.12 4.89 4.56
C MET A 74 -3.14 6.23 5.30
N ALA A 75 -1.98 6.75 5.71
CA ALA A 75 -1.89 8.05 6.34
C ALA A 75 -2.39 9.18 5.43
N LEU A 76 -1.99 9.19 4.15
CA LEU A 76 -2.50 10.16 3.17
C LEU A 76 -4.02 10.09 3.04
N CYS A 77 -4.59 8.89 2.93
CA CYS A 77 -6.05 8.71 2.83
C CYS A 77 -6.77 9.14 4.12
N ALA A 78 -6.19 8.89 5.29
CA ALA A 78 -6.75 9.31 6.58
C ALA A 78 -6.83 10.84 6.74
N LEU A 79 -5.83 11.54 6.20
CA LEU A 79 -5.71 13.00 6.27
C LEU A 79 -6.46 13.73 5.14
N ALA A 80 -6.84 13.03 4.07
CA ALA A 80 -7.47 13.60 2.88
C ALA A 80 -8.83 14.26 3.17
N GLN A 81 -9.04 15.48 2.64
CA GLN A 81 -10.36 16.11 2.60
C GLN A 81 -11.17 15.64 1.38
N ARG A 82 -10.47 15.27 0.29
CA ARG A 82 -11.06 14.64 -0.90
C ARG A 82 -11.34 13.16 -0.68
N GLY A 83 -12.44 12.86 0.02
CA GLY A 83 -12.85 11.48 0.33
C GLY A 83 -13.11 10.59 -0.89
N ASP A 84 -13.53 11.18 -2.00
CA ASP A 84 -13.70 10.53 -3.30
C ASP A 84 -12.37 10.03 -3.88
N LEU A 85 -11.35 10.90 -3.88
CA LEU A 85 -10.00 10.55 -4.33
C LEU A 85 -9.32 9.56 -3.37
N ALA A 86 -9.50 9.74 -2.06
CA ALA A 86 -8.99 8.80 -1.06
C ALA A 86 -9.58 7.38 -1.28
N ALA A 87 -10.87 7.28 -1.58
CA ALA A 87 -11.51 6.01 -1.91
C ALA A 87 -10.90 5.36 -3.18
N LEU A 88 -10.58 6.16 -4.20
CA LEU A 88 -9.86 5.66 -5.38
C LEU A 88 -8.46 5.14 -5.02
N LEU A 89 -7.71 5.82 -4.16
CA LEU A 89 -6.38 5.35 -3.74
C LEU A 89 -6.42 4.04 -2.94
N HIS A 90 -7.55 3.73 -2.30
CA HIS A 90 -7.80 2.44 -1.66
C HIS A 90 -8.13 1.31 -2.64
N HIS A 91 -8.49 1.62 -3.90
CA HIS A 91 -8.85 0.60 -4.88
C HIS A 91 -7.71 -0.41 -5.07
N ARG A 92 -8.06 -1.69 -4.99
CA ARG A 92 -7.15 -2.81 -5.26
C ARG A 92 -7.58 -3.53 -6.53
N PHE A 93 -6.66 -3.64 -7.49
CA PHE A 93 -6.92 -4.33 -8.73
C PHE A 93 -7.09 -5.84 -8.48
N GLY A 94 -8.17 -6.43 -9.02
CA GLY A 94 -8.48 -7.85 -8.85
C GLY A 94 -8.10 -8.75 -10.03
N ARG A 95 -7.60 -8.18 -11.14
CA ARG A 95 -7.31 -8.93 -12.37
C ARG A 95 -6.22 -8.26 -13.20
N GLY A 96 -5.59 -9.05 -14.08
CA GLY A 96 -4.53 -8.59 -15.00
C GLY A 96 -3.16 -8.45 -14.34
N GLU A 97 -2.24 -7.75 -15.00
CA GLU A 97 -0.86 -7.58 -14.52
C GLU A 97 -0.78 -6.77 -13.22
N LEU A 98 -1.75 -5.89 -12.99
CA LEU A 98 -1.83 -5.07 -11.77
C LEU A 98 -2.45 -5.83 -10.59
N THR A 99 -2.79 -7.11 -10.73
CA THR A 99 -3.51 -7.86 -9.68
C THR A 99 -2.84 -7.74 -8.31
N GLY A 100 -3.65 -7.33 -7.33
CA GLY A 100 -3.23 -7.13 -5.96
C GLY A 100 -2.53 -5.79 -5.70
N HIS A 101 -2.24 -4.95 -6.71
CA HIS A 101 -1.75 -3.59 -6.48
C HIS A 101 -2.87 -2.67 -6.00
N ALA A 102 -2.55 -1.81 -5.04
CA ALA A 102 -3.40 -0.69 -4.68
C ALA A 102 -3.07 0.49 -5.58
N LEU A 103 -4.08 1.18 -6.12
CA LEU A 103 -3.88 2.36 -6.97
C LEU A 103 -3.02 3.40 -6.26
N GLY A 104 -3.27 3.65 -4.97
CA GLY A 104 -2.49 4.61 -4.19
C GLY A 104 -1.01 4.27 -4.07
N ASN A 105 -0.63 2.99 -4.03
CA ASN A 105 0.79 2.63 -4.01
C ASN A 105 1.46 3.02 -5.34
N LEU A 106 0.78 2.78 -6.47
CA LEU A 106 1.30 3.15 -7.79
C LEU A 106 1.37 4.68 -7.98
N ALA A 107 0.38 5.40 -7.45
CA ALA A 107 0.39 6.86 -7.45
C ALA A 107 1.58 7.42 -6.65
N ILE A 108 1.87 6.83 -5.48
CA ILE A 108 3.05 7.20 -4.68
C ILE A 108 4.34 6.89 -5.45
N VAL A 109 4.48 5.71 -6.07
CA VAL A 109 5.64 5.40 -6.92
C VAL A 109 5.84 6.48 -7.98
N ALA A 110 4.79 6.81 -8.73
CA ALA A 110 4.88 7.80 -9.80
C ALA A 110 5.29 9.19 -9.29
N ALA A 111 4.77 9.62 -8.12
CA ALA A 111 5.14 10.89 -7.52
C ALA A 111 6.61 10.90 -7.06
N VAL A 112 7.07 9.84 -6.39
CA VAL A 112 8.45 9.72 -5.92
C VAL A 112 9.44 9.64 -7.08
N GLU A 113 9.12 8.92 -8.15
CA GLU A 113 9.98 8.85 -9.34
C GLU A 113 10.08 10.20 -10.07
N ARG A 114 8.95 10.92 -10.16
CA ARG A 114 8.92 12.25 -10.77
C ARG A 114 9.76 13.26 -10.00
N ASP A 115 9.64 13.25 -8.67
CA ASP A 115 10.26 14.26 -7.81
C ASP A 115 11.65 13.85 -7.30
N ALA A 116 12.06 12.59 -7.54
CA ALA A 116 13.29 11.97 -7.06
C ALA A 116 13.49 12.07 -5.53
N ASP A 117 12.39 12.27 -4.78
CA ASP A 117 12.38 12.44 -3.33
C ASP A 117 11.07 11.90 -2.76
N VAL A 118 11.18 11.05 -1.75
CA VAL A 118 10.01 10.38 -1.15
C VAL A 118 9.10 11.38 -0.46
N VAL A 119 9.67 12.34 0.27
CA VAL A 119 8.92 13.33 1.03
C VAL A 119 8.22 14.28 0.09
N ALA A 120 8.90 14.77 -0.94
CA ALA A 120 8.32 15.63 -1.97
C ALA A 120 7.18 14.94 -2.71
N GLY A 121 7.34 13.67 -3.07
CA GLY A 121 6.28 12.88 -3.73
C GLY A 121 5.05 12.70 -2.84
N LEU A 122 5.24 12.46 -1.53
CA LEU A 122 4.14 12.40 -0.57
C LEU A 122 3.45 13.75 -0.38
N ASP A 123 4.21 14.83 -0.29
CA ASP A 123 3.68 16.19 -0.18
C ASP A 123 2.88 16.59 -1.45
N ALA A 124 3.33 16.18 -2.64
CA ALA A 124 2.61 16.40 -3.89
C ALA A 124 1.25 15.68 -3.91
N LEU A 125 1.20 14.43 -3.45
CA LEU A 125 -0.07 13.71 -3.32
C LEU A 125 -0.96 14.26 -2.21
N ALA A 126 -0.37 14.70 -1.11
CA ALA A 126 -1.10 15.36 -0.03
C ALA A 126 -1.81 16.63 -0.53
N ALA A 127 -1.16 17.40 -1.41
CA ALA A 127 -1.78 18.57 -2.03
C ALA A 127 -2.97 18.19 -2.93
N VAL A 128 -2.85 17.13 -3.75
CA VAL A 128 -3.95 16.64 -4.61
C VAL A 128 -5.15 16.15 -3.78
N LEU A 129 -4.90 15.54 -2.63
CA LEU A 129 -5.91 15.03 -1.72
C LEU A 129 -6.47 16.09 -0.76
N GLU A 130 -5.94 17.31 -0.82
CA GLU A 130 -6.22 18.41 0.12
C GLU A 130 -6.04 17.95 1.57
N CYS A 131 -4.96 17.23 1.88
CA CYS A 131 -4.77 16.64 3.21
C CYS A 131 -4.71 17.72 4.32
N GLN A 132 -5.43 17.46 5.42
CA GLN A 132 -5.32 18.26 6.65
C GLN A 132 -4.25 17.65 7.57
N GLY A 133 -3.02 18.13 7.41
CA GLY A 133 -1.85 17.59 8.10
C GLY A 133 -0.80 17.12 7.10
N ARG A 134 0.20 16.38 7.58
CA ARG A 134 1.32 15.91 6.74
C ARG A 134 1.67 14.47 7.05
N ALA A 135 2.06 13.69 6.03
CA ALA A 135 2.58 12.34 6.19
C ALA A 135 4.07 12.31 5.86
N LEU A 136 4.88 11.77 6.76
CA LEU A 136 6.33 11.64 6.64
C LEU A 136 6.73 10.19 6.87
N PRO A 137 7.62 9.61 6.04
CA PRO A 137 8.16 8.31 6.34
C PRO A 137 9.15 8.40 7.50
N ALA A 138 9.22 7.37 8.34
CA ALA A 138 10.20 7.28 9.42
C ALA A 138 11.65 7.26 8.89
N THR A 139 11.83 6.84 7.64
CA THR A 139 13.10 6.87 6.91
C THR A 139 12.84 6.94 5.41
N ASP A 140 13.75 7.58 4.68
CA ASP A 140 13.80 7.61 3.21
C ASP A 140 14.53 6.38 2.62
N GLN A 141 15.15 5.56 3.45
CA GLN A 141 15.89 4.36 3.05
C GLN A 141 15.04 3.10 3.20
N SER A 142 15.21 2.13 2.29
CA SER A 142 14.58 0.82 2.45
C SER A 142 15.17 0.06 3.66
N VAL A 143 14.34 -0.16 4.68
CA VAL A 143 14.71 -0.83 5.94
C VAL A 143 13.99 -2.17 6.13
N GLN A 144 14.68 -3.19 6.61
CA GLN A 144 14.09 -4.47 7.01
C GLN A 144 13.92 -4.51 8.53
N LEU A 145 12.75 -4.93 8.98
CA LEU A 145 12.54 -5.23 10.39
C LEU A 145 13.12 -6.61 10.71
N LYS A 146 13.89 -6.70 11.78
CA LYS A 146 14.41 -7.95 12.31
C LYS A 146 13.94 -8.15 13.74
N ALA A 147 13.58 -9.37 14.08
CA ALA A 147 13.31 -9.78 15.45
C ALA A 147 14.37 -10.77 15.91
N ARG A 148 14.84 -10.57 17.13
CA ARG A 148 15.47 -11.63 17.90
C ARG A 148 14.41 -12.25 18.79
N ILE A 149 14.25 -13.56 18.68
CA ILE A 149 13.32 -14.34 19.49
C ILE A 149 14.14 -15.23 20.42
N ALA A 150 13.84 -15.14 21.71
CA ALA A 150 14.48 -15.96 22.73
C ALA A 150 13.99 -17.40 22.58
N GLY A 151 14.86 -18.28 22.08
CA GLY A 151 14.62 -19.72 22.08
C GLY A 151 14.99 -20.34 23.42
N ARG A 152 14.51 -21.56 23.71
CA ARG A 152 14.91 -22.31 24.92
C ARG A 152 16.38 -22.71 24.95
N GLN A 153 17.07 -22.73 23.81
CA GLN A 153 18.49 -23.11 23.70
C GLN A 153 19.33 -22.18 22.81
N VAL A 154 18.75 -21.55 21.78
CA VAL A 154 19.45 -20.63 20.87
C VAL A 154 18.51 -19.49 20.49
N ASP A 155 19.03 -18.26 20.52
CA ASP A 155 18.34 -17.08 19.98
C ASP A 155 18.23 -17.18 18.45
N MET A 156 17.05 -16.95 17.90
CA MET A 156 16.83 -16.93 16.45
C MET A 156 16.62 -15.49 15.96
N GLU A 157 17.21 -15.14 14.82
CA GLU A 157 16.95 -13.88 14.12
C GLU A 157 15.99 -14.15 12.94
N ILE A 158 14.86 -13.44 12.92
CA ILE A 158 13.88 -13.48 11.84
C ILE A 158 13.85 -12.12 11.17
N VAL A 159 13.81 -12.11 9.84
CA VAL A 159 13.84 -10.89 9.01
C VAL A 159 12.52 -10.77 8.29
N GLY A 160 11.84 -9.63 8.47
CA GLY A 160 10.61 -9.29 7.78
C GLY A 160 9.43 -9.14 8.74
N LEU A 161 8.61 -8.10 8.54
CA LEU A 161 7.48 -7.80 9.43
C LEU A 161 6.46 -8.95 9.46
N ASN A 162 6.07 -9.47 8.30
CA ASN A 162 5.11 -10.58 8.23
C ASN A 162 5.70 -11.88 8.79
N ASP A 163 6.96 -12.18 8.48
CA ASP A 163 7.63 -13.39 8.97
C ASP A 163 7.73 -13.39 10.50
N ILE A 164 8.00 -12.22 11.10
CA ILE A 164 8.01 -12.04 12.58
C ILE A 164 6.61 -12.26 13.16
N ALA A 165 5.56 -11.74 12.51
CA ALA A 165 4.18 -11.88 12.96
C ALA A 165 3.71 -13.35 12.96
N ASP A 166 4.17 -14.14 11.98
CA ASP A 166 3.77 -15.54 11.81
C ASP A 166 4.40 -16.50 12.84
N VAL A 167 5.48 -16.11 13.52
CA VAL A 167 6.19 -17.00 14.46
C VAL A 167 5.39 -17.24 15.76
N GLY A 168 4.39 -16.40 16.06
CA GLY A 168 3.49 -16.60 17.20
C GLY A 168 4.20 -16.63 18.58
N THR A 169 5.44 -16.17 18.65
CA THR A 169 6.29 -16.15 19.84
C THR A 169 6.77 -14.73 20.12
N LEU A 170 6.92 -14.37 21.40
CA LEU A 170 7.37 -13.04 21.79
C LEU A 170 8.82 -12.78 21.35
N ALA A 171 9.02 -11.77 20.53
CA ALA A 171 10.33 -11.19 20.27
C ALA A 171 10.76 -10.33 21.48
N HIS A 172 11.99 -10.50 21.95
CA HIS A 172 12.54 -9.67 23.02
C HIS A 172 13.30 -8.45 22.49
N LEU A 173 13.65 -8.44 21.20
CA LEU A 173 14.31 -7.31 20.55
C LEU A 173 13.86 -7.18 19.09
N LEU A 174 13.45 -5.96 18.71
CA LEU A 174 13.20 -5.57 17.33
C LEU A 174 14.25 -4.56 16.88
N ARG A 175 14.74 -4.70 15.65
CA ARG A 175 15.75 -3.82 15.06
C ARG A 175 15.42 -3.53 13.60
N PHE A 176 15.59 -2.27 13.19
CA PHE A 176 15.57 -1.91 11.78
C PHE A 176 16.99 -1.91 11.23
N ASP A 177 17.22 -2.69 10.17
CA ASP A 177 18.48 -2.66 9.42
C ASP A 177 18.22 -2.01 8.06
N THR A 178 19.05 -1.04 7.69
CA THR A 178 19.10 -0.56 6.32
C THR A 178 19.60 -1.71 5.45
N ARG A 179 18.98 -1.93 4.29
CA ARG A 179 19.59 -2.83 3.30
C ARG A 179 20.92 -2.20 2.90
N ALA A 180 22.03 -2.78 3.32
CA ALA A 180 23.35 -2.45 2.79
C ALA A 180 23.28 -2.69 1.27
N GLY A 181 23.39 -1.61 0.50
CA GLY A 181 23.45 -1.71 -0.95
C GLY A 181 24.62 -2.61 -1.36
N SER A 182 24.32 -3.68 -2.09
CA SER A 182 25.31 -4.35 -2.91
C SER A 182 25.69 -3.40 -4.06
N GLY A 183 26.68 -2.52 -3.81
CA GLY A 183 27.46 -1.85 -4.85
C GLY A 183 27.13 -0.38 -5.13
N GLY A 184 28.11 0.48 -4.83
CA GLY A 184 28.42 1.68 -5.62
C GLY A 184 27.43 2.85 -5.51
N GLY A 185 27.75 3.80 -4.62
CA GLY A 185 27.09 5.10 -4.62
C GLY A 185 27.17 5.78 -5.99
N ARG A 186 26.01 6.17 -6.53
CA ARG A 186 25.92 7.33 -7.40
C ARG A 186 25.15 8.39 -6.66
N ARG A 187 25.89 9.38 -6.16
CA ARG A 187 25.33 10.71 -5.90
C ARG A 187 24.84 11.23 -7.25
N VAL A 188 23.53 11.39 -7.41
CA VAL A 188 22.98 12.16 -8.52
C VAL A 188 23.14 13.62 -8.12
N GLY A 189 24.22 14.24 -8.59
CA GLY A 189 24.39 15.69 -8.54
C GLY A 189 23.58 16.35 -9.68
N PRO A 190 23.25 17.65 -9.55
CA PRO A 190 22.47 18.37 -10.53
C PRO A 190 23.34 18.76 -11.74
N HIS A 191 22.71 18.84 -12.91
CA HIS A 191 23.22 19.27 -14.23
C HIS A 191 23.79 18.19 -15.16
N GLY A 192 23.14 18.05 -16.31
CA GLY A 192 23.66 17.31 -17.47
C GLY A 192 22.58 17.06 -18.51
N ALA A 193 22.44 17.99 -19.45
CA ALA A 193 21.46 17.99 -20.52
C ALA A 193 21.47 16.74 -21.42
N CYS A 194 20.29 16.45 -21.98
CA CYS A 194 20.02 16.00 -23.35
C CYS A 194 21.13 15.23 -24.10
N ALA A 195 20.86 13.95 -24.39
CA ALA A 195 21.23 13.37 -25.68
C ALA A 195 20.27 12.23 -26.05
N GLN A 196 19.30 12.55 -26.92
CA GLN A 196 18.65 11.56 -27.76
C GLN A 196 19.72 10.76 -28.51
N ARG A 197 19.67 9.42 -28.44
CA ARG A 197 20.26 8.57 -29.47
C ARG A 197 19.19 7.65 -30.02
N GLN A 198 18.85 7.90 -31.27
CA GLN A 198 18.07 7.03 -32.12
C GLN A 198 18.96 5.86 -32.60
N HIS A 199 18.41 4.64 -32.46
CA HIS A 199 18.48 3.43 -33.31
C HIS A 199 19.81 2.97 -33.98
N PRO A 200 20.01 1.64 -34.12
CA PRO A 200 19.50 1.00 -35.33
C PRO A 200 18.77 -0.34 -35.10
N THR A 201 17.76 -0.53 -35.93
CA THR A 201 17.07 -1.78 -36.22
C THR A 201 18.04 -2.89 -36.64
N ARG A 202 17.89 -4.11 -36.09
CA ARG A 202 18.36 -5.33 -36.75
C ARG A 202 17.36 -6.47 -36.62
N ARG A 203 16.93 -6.91 -37.80
CA ARG A 203 16.11 -8.06 -38.16
C ARG A 203 16.62 -9.38 -37.56
N ASP A 204 15.66 -10.30 -37.46
CA ASP A 204 15.80 -11.75 -37.54
C ASP A 204 16.61 -12.48 -36.46
N ARG A 205 15.92 -12.88 -35.39
CA ARG A 205 16.10 -14.22 -34.82
C ARG A 205 14.75 -14.85 -34.49
N ARG A 206 14.44 -15.89 -35.27
CA ARG A 206 13.33 -16.82 -35.12
C ARG A 206 13.25 -17.34 -33.68
N PHE A 207 12.10 -17.18 -33.04
CA PHE A 207 11.74 -17.86 -31.80
C PHE A 207 11.55 -19.36 -32.06
N GLY A 208 12.64 -20.13 -31.97
CA GLY A 208 12.59 -21.58 -31.88
C GLY A 208 12.26 -22.02 -30.45
N ARG A 209 10.97 -22.04 -30.08
CA ARG A 209 10.53 -22.73 -28.85
C ARG A 209 10.70 -24.24 -29.07
N ARG A 210 11.76 -24.83 -28.50
CA ARG A 210 11.87 -26.30 -28.39
C ARG A 210 10.81 -26.79 -27.39
N ARG A 211 9.83 -27.55 -27.86
CA ARG A 211 8.92 -28.34 -27.01
C ARG A 211 9.70 -29.55 -26.46
N PRO A 212 9.52 -29.93 -25.18
CA PRO A 212 10.02 -31.22 -24.69
C PRO A 212 9.25 -32.39 -25.34
N PRO A 213 9.88 -33.58 -25.48
CA PRO A 213 9.25 -34.74 -26.10
C PRO A 213 8.07 -35.27 -25.26
N ALA A 214 6.99 -35.64 -25.93
CA ALA A 214 5.81 -36.25 -25.32
C ALA A 214 6.13 -37.67 -24.81
N ARG A 215 5.55 -38.04 -23.66
CA ARG A 215 5.64 -39.40 -23.11
C ARG A 215 4.61 -40.32 -23.79
N PRO A 216 4.85 -41.63 -23.88
CA PRO A 216 3.87 -42.56 -24.43
C PRO A 216 2.61 -42.56 -23.54
N GLY A 217 1.47 -42.11 -24.08
CA GLY A 217 0.19 -42.08 -23.37
C GLY A 217 -0.61 -40.77 -23.47
N ASP A 218 -0.06 -39.71 -24.07
CA ASP A 218 -0.80 -38.44 -24.19
C ASP A 218 -1.92 -38.49 -25.25
N PRO A 219 -3.16 -38.07 -24.91
CA PRO A 219 -4.28 -38.03 -25.85
C PRO A 219 -4.13 -36.91 -26.90
N ARG A 220 -4.49 -37.22 -28.16
CA ARG A 220 -4.42 -36.28 -29.30
C ARG A 220 -5.38 -35.09 -29.09
N PRO A 221 -4.99 -33.83 -29.40
CA PRO A 221 -5.88 -32.69 -29.30
C PRO A 221 -6.85 -32.67 -30.49
N GLY A 222 -8.11 -33.01 -30.21
CA GLY A 222 -9.23 -32.90 -31.16
C GLY A 222 -10.36 -32.06 -30.57
N ALA A 223 -10.85 -31.13 -31.38
CA ALA A 223 -12.11 -30.38 -31.27
C ALA A 223 -12.30 -29.38 -30.10
N ALA A 224 -12.40 -28.10 -30.49
CA ALA A 224 -12.87 -27.01 -29.64
C ALA A 224 -14.33 -27.24 -29.17
N PRO A 225 -14.71 -26.85 -27.94
CA PRO A 225 -16.10 -26.86 -27.54
C PRO A 225 -16.83 -25.66 -28.14
N ARG A 226 -17.84 -25.96 -28.96
CA ARG A 226 -18.84 -25.02 -29.46
C ARG A 226 -19.68 -24.49 -28.30
N TRP A 227 -19.70 -23.17 -28.13
CA TRP A 227 -20.64 -22.47 -27.24
C TRP A 227 -22.08 -22.72 -27.72
N ARG A 228 -22.83 -23.58 -27.03
CA ARG A 228 -24.28 -23.66 -27.20
C ARG A 228 -24.93 -22.48 -26.47
N ARG A 229 -25.53 -21.59 -27.26
CA ARG A 229 -26.46 -20.55 -26.76
C ARG A 229 -27.71 -21.25 -26.23
N GLY A 230 -28.03 -21.03 -24.96
CA GLY A 230 -29.35 -21.38 -24.40
C GLY A 230 -30.43 -20.39 -24.90
N PRO A 231 -31.70 -20.82 -25.01
CA PRO A 231 -32.78 -19.99 -25.51
C PRO A 231 -33.22 -18.93 -24.46
N PRO A 232 -33.87 -17.83 -24.90
CA PRO A 232 -34.31 -16.75 -24.02
C PRO A 232 -35.55 -17.17 -23.23
N ARG A 233 -35.58 -16.86 -21.93
CA ARG A 233 -36.83 -16.88 -21.15
C ARG A 233 -37.50 -15.51 -21.23
N ALA A 234 -38.55 -15.40 -22.05
CA ALA A 234 -39.71 -14.56 -21.77
C ALA A 234 -40.42 -15.15 -20.54
N GLY A 235 -40.96 -14.43 -19.55
CA GLY A 235 -41.68 -13.16 -19.59
C GLY A 235 -43.18 -13.45 -19.51
N ALA A 236 -43.79 -13.48 -18.31
CA ALA A 236 -45.23 -13.23 -18.06
C ALA A 236 -45.61 -13.35 -16.57
N GLY A 237 -46.37 -12.35 -16.08
CA GLY A 237 -47.20 -12.36 -14.86
C GLY A 237 -46.54 -11.66 -13.65
N GLY A 238 -46.91 -10.47 -13.18
CA GLY A 238 -48.11 -9.66 -13.38
C GLY A 238 -48.92 -9.59 -12.07
N CYS A 239 -49.01 -8.38 -11.48
CA CYS A 239 -50.03 -7.91 -10.51
C CYS A 239 -50.00 -8.52 -9.09
N ARG A 240 -50.24 -7.81 -7.97
CA ARG A 240 -50.94 -6.54 -7.68
C ARG A 240 -50.51 -6.01 -6.31
N ALA A 241 -50.60 -4.69 -6.16
CA ALA A 241 -50.60 -3.98 -4.89
C ALA A 241 -51.97 -4.06 -4.19
N ALA A 242 -51.94 -4.20 -2.87
CA ALA A 242 -52.94 -3.79 -1.88
C ALA A 242 -52.16 -3.68 -0.55
N GLY A 243 -52.14 -2.62 0.25
CA GLY A 243 -53.14 -1.57 0.42
C GLY A 243 -54.00 -1.87 1.64
N ARG A 244 -53.43 -1.74 2.86
CA ARG A 244 -54.00 -1.15 4.09
C ARG A 244 -52.97 -1.18 5.21
#